data_AF-A0A382BHI6-F1
#
_entry.id   AF-A0A382BHI6-F1
#
_cell.length_a   1.000
_cell.length_b   1.000
_cell.length_c   1.000
_cell.angle_alpha   90.00
_cell.angle_beta   90.00
_cell.angle_gamma   90.00
#
_symmetry.space_group_name_H-M   'P 1'
#
loop_
_entity.id
_entity.type
_entity.pdbx_description
1 polymer ?
#
loop_
_entity_poly.entity_id
_entity_poly.type
_entity_poly.pdbx_seq_one_letter_code
_entity_poly.pdbx_strand_id
1 'polypeptide(L)'
;VFAIDELHLPVRNVVGDVPREEYFVGGAIAEILVDKTHPVMSGMPARAKIFVGSSPVFTTEEGFEGAAIAKYASSGTPLLSGYFLGEEYVQGFAAALEAHHGEGRVVLLGMRPQWRGQPFGTFKILFNSAFYSQEVAATVQKNKKFWEIPIVKEEKN
;
A
#
# COMPACT_ATOMS: atom_id res chain seq x y z
N VAL A 1 13.66 10.59 -3.79
CA VAL A 1 13.69 9.61 -4.88
C VAL A 1 13.16 8.30 -4.34
N PHE A 2 12.06 7.79 -4.90
CA PHE A 2 11.40 6.58 -4.43
C PHE A 2 11.82 5.37 -5.27
N ALA A 3 11.69 4.16 -4.73
CA ALA A 3 12.00 2.92 -5.46
C ALA A 3 11.20 2.77 -6.76
N ILE A 4 10.02 3.40 -6.83
CA ILE A 4 9.18 3.45 -8.04
C ILE A 4 9.91 4.12 -9.20
N ASP A 5 10.56 5.26 -8.94
CA ASP A 5 11.25 6.05 -9.97
C ASP A 5 12.51 5.30 -10.46
N GLU A 6 13.30 4.77 -9.53
CA GLU A 6 14.55 4.05 -9.83
C GLU A 6 14.32 2.76 -10.61
N LEU A 7 13.25 2.02 -10.26
CA LEU A 7 12.87 0.78 -10.93
C LEU A 7 11.95 1.01 -12.15
N HIS A 8 11.63 2.27 -12.48
CA HIS A 8 10.76 2.63 -13.60
C HIS A 8 9.44 1.83 -13.61
N LEU A 9 8.83 1.66 -12.43
CA LEU A 9 7.61 0.89 -12.29
C LEU A 9 6.40 1.70 -12.80
N PRO A 10 5.41 1.08 -13.48
CA PRO A 10 4.15 1.71 -13.87
C PRO A 10 3.22 1.91 -12.65
N VAL A 11 3.70 2.66 -11.67
CA VAL A 11 3.07 2.93 -10.38
C VAL A 11 3.30 4.40 -10.06
N ARG A 12 2.32 5.05 -9.46
CA ARG A 12 2.45 6.45 -9.02
C ARG A 12 2.12 6.60 -7.54
N ASN A 13 2.87 7.47 -6.86
CA ASN A 13 2.51 7.92 -5.53
C ASN A 13 1.44 9.03 -5.62
N VAL A 14 0.20 8.74 -5.24
CA VAL A 14 -0.93 9.68 -5.43
C VAL A 14 -0.86 10.91 -4.53
N VAL A 15 -0.13 10.82 -3.43
CA VAL A 15 0.11 11.93 -2.48
C VAL A 15 1.47 12.60 -2.70
N GLY A 16 2.19 12.24 -3.77
CA GLY A 16 3.56 12.74 -4.03
C GLY A 16 3.61 14.23 -4.32
N ASP A 17 2.61 14.75 -5.02
CA ASP A 17 2.52 16.15 -5.46
C ASP A 17 1.47 16.97 -4.69
N VAL A 18 0.83 16.37 -3.69
CA VAL A 18 -0.17 17.06 -2.86
C VAL A 18 0.56 17.99 -1.88
N PRO A 19 0.18 19.28 -1.79
CA PRO A 19 0.78 20.21 -0.84
C PRO A 19 0.70 19.69 0.60
N ARG A 20 1.73 19.97 1.40
CA ARG A 20 1.82 19.45 2.78
C ARG A 20 0.72 20.01 3.68
N GLU A 21 0.22 21.19 3.36
CA GLU A 21 -0.88 21.87 4.03
C GLU A 21 -2.23 21.18 3.79
N GLU A 22 -2.31 20.35 2.75
CA GLU A 22 -3.50 19.58 2.38
C GLU A 22 -3.35 18.10 2.75
N TYR A 23 -2.15 17.54 2.63
CA TYR A 23 -1.85 16.16 3.00
C TYR A 23 -0.61 16.06 3.89
N PHE A 24 -0.80 15.55 5.12
CA PHE A 24 0.32 15.31 6.01
C PHE A 24 0.05 14.19 7.02
N VAL A 25 1.01 13.26 7.11
CA VAL A 25 1.02 12.20 8.12
C VAL A 25 2.35 12.23 8.88
N GLY A 26 2.32 12.81 10.08
CA GLY A 26 3.50 12.95 10.95
C GLY A 26 3.84 11.69 11.76
N GLY A 27 3.01 10.65 11.64
CA GLY A 27 3.07 9.45 12.46
C GLY A 27 1.68 9.11 12.96
N ALA A 28 1.09 8.05 12.41
CA ALA A 28 -0.25 7.63 12.78
C ALA A 28 -0.39 6.11 12.72
N ILE A 29 -1.32 5.60 13.51
CA ILE A 29 -1.87 4.26 13.35
C ILE A 29 -3.09 4.39 12.43
N ALA A 30 -3.07 3.67 11.32
CA ALA A 30 -4.16 3.63 10.35
C ALA A 30 -4.71 2.21 10.19
N GLU A 31 -6.00 2.09 9.85
CA GLU A 31 -6.60 0.84 9.38
C GLU A 31 -6.50 0.72 7.86
N ILE A 32 -6.13 -0.47 7.39
CA ILE A 32 -6.17 -0.86 5.98
C ILE A 32 -6.91 -2.18 5.80
N LEU A 33 -7.39 -2.42 4.59
CA LEU A 33 -7.91 -3.71 4.14
C LEU A 33 -6.78 -4.52 3.49
N VAL A 34 -6.74 -5.82 3.76
CA VAL A 34 -5.65 -6.71 3.32
C VAL A 34 -6.19 -7.84 2.45
N ASP A 35 -5.51 -8.12 1.35
CA ASP A 35 -5.78 -9.31 0.55
C ASP A 35 -5.12 -10.54 1.18
N LYS A 36 -5.91 -11.27 1.98
CA LYS A 36 -5.44 -12.47 2.69
C LYS A 36 -5.09 -13.64 1.77
N THR A 37 -5.41 -13.57 0.48
CA THR A 37 -5.06 -14.63 -0.48
C THR A 37 -3.62 -14.52 -0.97
N HIS A 38 -2.98 -13.34 -0.80
CA HIS A 38 -1.62 -13.11 -1.23
C HIS A 38 -0.59 -13.62 -0.20
N PRO A 39 0.47 -14.37 -0.59
CA PRO A 39 1.46 -14.94 0.34
C PRO A 39 2.17 -13.91 1.23
N VAL A 40 2.48 -12.72 0.70
CA VAL A 40 3.04 -11.59 1.49
C VAL A 40 2.16 -11.21 2.69
N MET A 41 0.85 -11.40 2.58
CA MET A 41 -0.14 -11.05 3.59
C MET A 41 -0.53 -12.23 4.50
N SER A 42 0.19 -13.35 4.42
CA SER A 42 -0.09 -14.54 5.23
C SER A 42 -0.09 -14.23 6.73
N GLY A 43 -1.16 -14.63 7.41
CA GLY A 43 -1.35 -14.41 8.84
C GLY A 43 -1.81 -13.00 9.24
N MET A 44 -2.02 -12.09 8.28
CA MET A 44 -2.62 -10.78 8.55
C MET A 44 -4.16 -10.89 8.72
N PRO A 45 -4.77 -10.10 9.62
CA PRO A 45 -6.21 -9.92 9.64
C PRO A 45 -6.70 -9.17 8.40
N ALA A 46 -7.97 -9.34 8.03
CA ALA A 46 -8.57 -8.66 6.86
C ALA A 46 -8.60 -7.13 7.02
N ARG A 47 -8.74 -6.65 8.25
CA ARG A 47 -8.54 -5.26 8.67
C ARG A 47 -7.28 -5.21 9.52
N ALA A 48 -6.23 -4.58 9.02
CA ALA A 48 -4.95 -4.50 9.70
C ALA A 48 -4.66 -3.08 10.17
N LYS A 49 -4.03 -2.98 11.35
CA LYS A 49 -3.56 -1.73 11.92
C LYS A 49 -2.10 -1.55 11.55
N ILE A 50 -1.77 -0.47 10.86
CA ILE A 50 -0.44 -0.19 10.36
C ILE A 50 0.09 1.13 10.90
N PHE A 51 1.41 1.26 10.97
CA PHE A 51 2.04 2.56 11.23
C PHE A 51 2.39 3.24 9.90
N VAL A 52 2.00 4.51 9.76
CA VAL A 52 2.27 5.36 8.61
C VAL A 52 2.94 6.66 9.05
N GLY A 53 3.81 7.21 8.20
CA GLY A 53 4.51 8.46 8.47
C GLY A 53 5.35 8.89 7.27
N SER A 54 4.93 9.96 6.60
CA SER A 54 5.42 10.34 5.27
C SER A 54 5.47 9.14 4.31
N SER A 55 4.45 8.28 4.39
CA SER A 55 4.36 7.05 3.61
C SER A 55 3.77 7.35 2.22
N PRO A 56 4.26 6.69 1.15
CA PRO A 56 3.61 6.77 -0.15
C PRO A 56 2.28 6.02 -0.17
N VAL A 57 1.39 6.43 -1.06
CA VAL A 57 0.10 5.80 -1.32
C VAL A 57 0.02 5.55 -2.82
N PHE A 58 -0.33 4.33 -3.23
CA PHE A 58 -0.08 3.91 -4.60
C PHE A 58 -1.35 3.85 -5.44
N THR A 59 -1.17 4.21 -6.71
CA THR A 59 -2.04 3.80 -7.82
C THR A 59 -1.18 3.16 -8.91
N THR A 60 -1.82 2.41 -9.81
CA THR A 60 -1.17 1.73 -10.93
C THR A 60 -1.42 2.47 -12.24
N GLU A 61 -0.49 2.38 -13.17
CA GLU A 61 -0.57 3.01 -14.49
C GLU A 61 -0.68 1.96 -15.61
N GLU A 62 -0.76 2.41 -16.86
CA GLU A 62 -0.80 1.52 -18.02
C GLU A 62 0.44 0.62 -18.05
N GLY A 63 0.23 -0.66 -18.37
CA GLY A 63 1.31 -1.66 -18.38
C GLY A 63 1.63 -2.26 -17.00
N PHE A 64 0.93 -1.86 -15.94
CA PHE A 64 1.11 -2.50 -14.63
C PHE A 64 0.75 -3.99 -14.64
N GLU A 65 1.72 -4.82 -14.27
CA GLU A 65 1.55 -6.25 -14.04
C GLU A 65 1.83 -6.58 -12.58
N GLY A 66 0.81 -7.04 -11.85
CA GLY A 66 0.95 -7.34 -10.43
C GLY A 66 -0.40 -7.38 -9.72
N ALA A 67 -0.40 -7.07 -8.43
CA ALA A 67 -1.60 -6.99 -7.62
C ALA A 67 -1.47 -5.94 -6.51
N ALA A 68 -2.57 -5.26 -6.19
CA ALA A 68 -2.68 -4.57 -4.91
C ALA A 68 -2.96 -5.59 -3.80
N ILE A 69 -2.10 -5.61 -2.80
CA ILE A 69 -2.12 -6.59 -1.72
C ILE A 69 -2.63 -5.99 -0.40
N ALA A 70 -2.72 -4.66 -0.34
CA ALA A 70 -3.49 -3.95 0.67
C ALA A 70 -3.98 -2.60 0.15
N LYS A 71 -5.09 -2.10 0.71
CA LYS A 71 -5.72 -0.84 0.32
C LYS A 71 -6.32 -0.11 1.51
N TYR A 72 -6.48 1.20 1.41
CA TYR A 72 -7.32 1.95 2.33
C TYR A 72 -8.80 1.69 2.02
N ALA A 73 -9.68 1.88 3.01
CA ALA A 73 -11.12 1.85 2.77
C ALA A 73 -11.50 2.95 1.75
N SER A 74 -12.51 2.69 0.93
CA SER A 74 -12.98 3.63 -0.10
C SER A 74 -13.70 4.85 0.46
N SER A 75 -14.00 4.86 1.76
CA SER A 75 -14.64 5.97 2.45
C SER A 75 -14.37 5.88 3.95
N GLY A 76 -14.58 7.00 4.63
CA GLY A 76 -14.37 7.13 6.06
C GLY A 76 -12.91 7.38 6.44
N THR A 77 -12.67 7.41 7.74
CA THR A 77 -11.35 7.68 8.31
C THR A 77 -10.53 6.39 8.39
N PRO A 78 -9.35 6.29 7.75
CA PRO A 78 -8.35 5.29 8.11
C PRO A 78 -7.70 5.57 9.47
N LEU A 79 -7.73 6.80 10.00
CA LEU A 79 -7.05 7.16 11.23
C LEU A 79 -7.63 6.43 12.45
N LEU A 80 -6.77 5.69 13.16
CA LEU A 80 -7.08 5.11 14.47
C LEU A 80 -6.45 5.89 15.62
N SER A 81 -5.25 6.44 15.41
CA SER A 81 -4.53 7.24 16.42
C SER A 81 -3.40 8.05 15.77
N GLY A 82 -3.12 9.25 16.29
CA GLY A 82 -2.06 10.14 15.79
C GLY A 82 -2.64 11.31 14.99
N TYR A 83 -1.86 11.81 14.02
CA TYR A 83 -2.27 12.92 13.16
C TYR A 83 -2.16 12.56 11.69
N PHE A 84 -3.29 12.69 10.99
CA PHE A 84 -3.45 12.38 9.57
C PHE A 84 -4.34 13.46 8.95
N LEU A 85 -3.74 14.37 8.21
CA LEU A 85 -4.40 15.41 7.44
C LEU A 85 -4.58 14.95 5.98
N GLY A 86 -5.75 15.23 5.39
CA GLY A 86 -6.05 14.87 4.01
C GLY A 86 -6.35 13.38 3.81
N GLU A 87 -7.15 12.78 4.70
CA GLU A 87 -7.47 11.34 4.66
C GLU A 87 -8.20 10.92 3.37
N GLU A 88 -8.92 11.83 2.73
CA GLU A 88 -9.58 11.67 1.44
C GLU A 88 -8.61 11.31 0.31
N TYR A 89 -7.37 11.81 0.35
CA TYR A 89 -6.35 11.54 -0.67
C TYR A 89 -5.91 10.07 -0.72
N VAL A 90 -6.20 9.28 0.32
CA VAL A 90 -5.82 7.85 0.37
C VAL A 90 -6.99 6.92 0.14
N GLN A 91 -8.23 7.42 0.19
CA GLN A 91 -9.42 6.57 0.18
C GLN A 91 -9.47 5.69 -1.07
N GLY A 92 -9.59 4.39 -0.85
CA GLY A 92 -9.63 3.36 -1.89
C GLY A 92 -8.29 3.06 -2.57
N PHE A 93 -7.27 3.90 -2.42
CA PHE A 93 -5.96 3.66 -3.03
C PHE A 93 -5.18 2.53 -2.36
N ALA A 94 -4.18 2.01 -3.06
CA ALA A 94 -3.38 0.90 -2.58
C ALA A 94 -2.40 1.36 -1.49
N ALA A 95 -2.37 0.63 -0.39
CA ALA A 95 -1.41 0.79 0.71
C ALA A 95 -0.18 -0.13 0.53
N ALA A 96 -0.29 -1.16 -0.31
CA ALA A 96 0.83 -2.00 -0.73
C ALA A 96 0.54 -2.66 -2.07
N LEU A 97 1.59 -2.83 -2.89
CA LEU A 97 1.53 -3.48 -4.20
C LEU A 97 2.60 -4.59 -4.28
N GLU A 98 2.28 -5.65 -5.01
CA GLU A 98 3.27 -6.51 -5.65
C GLU A 98 3.29 -6.17 -7.15
N ALA A 99 4.49 -6.02 -7.71
CA ALA A 99 4.69 -5.70 -9.12
C ALA A 99 5.72 -6.65 -9.75
N HIS A 100 5.45 -7.05 -10.99
CA HIS A 100 6.42 -7.72 -11.83
C HIS A 100 7.49 -6.73 -12.29
N HIS A 101 8.76 -7.16 -12.31
CA HIS A 101 9.86 -6.34 -12.83
C HIS A 101 10.99 -7.24 -13.35
N GLY A 102 11.21 -7.23 -14.67
CA GLY A 102 12.16 -8.14 -15.32
C GLY A 102 11.77 -9.60 -15.11
N GLU A 103 12.67 -10.39 -14.53
CA GLU A 103 12.42 -11.79 -14.14
C GLU A 103 11.95 -11.92 -12.67
N GLY A 104 11.87 -10.80 -11.97
CA GLY A 104 11.64 -10.73 -10.53
C GLY A 104 10.31 -10.09 -10.12
N ARG A 105 10.23 -9.81 -8.82
CA ARG A 105 9.06 -9.28 -8.14
C ARG A 105 9.48 -8.14 -7.22
N VAL A 106 8.71 -7.07 -7.17
CA VAL A 106 8.91 -5.93 -6.28
C VAL A 106 7.71 -5.84 -5.33
N VAL A 107 7.96 -5.77 -4.03
CA VAL A 107 6.92 -5.51 -3.03
C VAL A 107 7.05 -4.06 -2.55
N LEU A 108 6.07 -3.23 -2.88
CA LEU A 108 5.99 -1.84 -2.47
C LEU A 108 5.11 -1.72 -1.23
N LEU A 109 5.66 -1.14 -0.15
CA LEU A 109 4.98 -0.98 1.13
C LEU A 109 4.78 0.51 1.43
N GLY A 110 3.52 0.97 1.43
CA GLY A 110 3.08 2.31 1.84
C GLY A 110 2.91 2.43 3.36
N MET A 111 3.64 1.60 4.10
CA MET A 111 3.58 1.49 5.56
C MET A 111 4.97 1.23 6.10
N ARG A 112 5.17 1.44 7.40
CA ARG A 112 6.45 1.17 8.07
C ARG A 112 6.31 -0.07 8.95
N PRO A 113 6.36 -1.29 8.39
CA PRO A 113 6.09 -2.52 9.15
C PRO A 113 7.07 -2.71 10.31
N GLN A 114 8.29 -2.18 10.20
CA GLN A 114 9.37 -2.28 11.18
C GLN A 114 9.44 -1.12 12.19
N TRP A 115 8.55 -0.13 12.12
CA TRP A 115 8.71 1.16 12.81
C TRP A 115 9.18 1.02 14.27
N ARG A 116 10.43 1.40 14.56
CA ARG A 116 11.04 1.32 15.90
C ARG A 116 10.98 -0.07 16.57
N GLY A 117 10.74 -1.14 15.82
CA GLY A 117 10.59 -2.48 16.39
C GLY A 117 9.35 -2.65 17.28
N GLN A 118 8.32 -1.82 17.13
CA GLN A 118 7.10 -1.87 17.96
C GLN A 118 5.87 -2.51 17.27
N PRO A 119 5.65 -2.37 15.94
CA PRO A 119 4.51 -2.96 15.25
C PRO A 119 4.62 -4.48 15.05
N PHE A 120 4.56 -5.26 16.14
CA PHE A 120 4.60 -6.73 16.09
C PHE A 120 3.54 -7.33 15.16
N GLY A 121 2.39 -6.64 15.00
CA GLY A 121 1.33 -7.05 14.08
C GLY A 121 1.71 -6.99 12.60
N THR A 122 2.67 -6.15 12.20
CA THR A 122 3.06 -5.95 10.79
C THR A 122 4.43 -6.50 10.42
N PHE A 123 5.22 -7.02 11.38
CA PHE A 123 6.48 -7.70 11.06
C PHE A 123 6.31 -8.89 10.13
N LYS A 124 5.16 -9.57 10.19
CA LYS A 124 4.82 -10.64 9.25
C LYS A 124 4.91 -10.17 7.81
N ILE A 125 4.40 -8.99 7.48
CA ILE A 125 4.49 -8.42 6.12
C ILE A 125 5.95 -8.28 5.70
N LEU A 126 6.81 -7.73 6.57
CA LEU A 126 8.23 -7.55 6.26
C LEU A 126 8.93 -8.88 5.99
N PHE A 127 8.78 -9.86 6.89
CA PHE A 127 9.44 -11.16 6.73
C PHE A 127 8.86 -11.96 5.56
N ASN A 128 7.53 -11.99 5.40
CA ASN A 128 6.89 -12.63 4.25
C ASN A 128 7.37 -12.01 2.93
N SER A 129 7.58 -10.69 2.89
CA SER A 129 8.14 -10.01 1.71
C SER A 129 9.59 -10.43 1.44
N ALA A 130 10.41 -10.56 2.47
CA ALA A 130 11.79 -11.01 2.34
C ALA A 130 11.90 -12.48 1.85
N PHE A 131 10.93 -13.31 2.20
CA PHE A 131 10.83 -14.71 1.75
C PHE A 131 9.99 -14.89 0.47
N TYR A 132 9.53 -13.81 -0.16
CA TYR A 132 8.70 -13.87 -1.36
C TYR A 132 9.55 -14.16 -2.60
N SER A 133 9.89 -15.43 -2.80
CA SER A 133 10.66 -15.91 -3.94
C SER A 133 9.80 -16.06 -5.20
N GLN A 134 10.45 -16.34 -6.34
CA GLN A 134 9.76 -16.61 -7.60
C GLN A 134 8.84 -17.84 -7.51
N GLU A 135 9.27 -18.89 -6.79
CA GLU A 135 8.46 -20.09 -6.55
C GLU A 135 7.21 -19.76 -5.75
N VAL A 136 7.34 -18.93 -4.71
CA VAL A 136 6.19 -18.47 -3.92
C VAL A 136 5.26 -17.61 -4.79
N ALA A 137 5.81 -16.70 -5.59
CA ALA A 137 5.04 -15.86 -6.51
C ALA A 137 4.25 -16.69 -7.53
N ALA A 138 4.80 -17.82 -8.00
CA ALA A 138 4.11 -18.73 -8.91
C ALA A 138 2.86 -19.39 -8.30
N THR A 139 2.73 -19.42 -6.97
CA THR A 139 1.54 -19.96 -6.27
C THR A 139 0.40 -18.95 -6.12
N VAL A 140 0.64 -17.67 -6.43
CA VAL A 140 -0.31 -16.59 -6.18
C VAL A 140 -1.56 -16.77 -7.04
N GLN A 141 -2.71 -16.86 -6.36
CA GLN A 141 -4.01 -16.77 -7.03
C GLN A 141 -4.38 -15.30 -7.19
N LYS A 142 -4.48 -14.82 -8.44
CA LYS A 142 -4.81 -13.42 -8.71
C LYS A 142 -6.23 -13.07 -8.23
N ASN A 143 -6.32 -12.29 -7.15
CA ASN A 143 -7.59 -11.76 -6.66
C ASN A 143 -7.95 -10.43 -7.33
N LYS A 144 -8.34 -10.48 -8.61
CA LYS A 144 -8.66 -9.28 -9.40
C LYS A 144 -9.81 -8.44 -8.83
N LYS A 145 -10.65 -9.02 -7.97
CA LYS A 145 -11.79 -8.33 -7.33
C LYS A 145 -11.40 -7.56 -6.07
N PHE A 146 -10.19 -7.75 -5.55
CA PHE A 146 -9.78 -7.13 -4.29
C PHE A 146 -9.65 -5.61 -4.42
N TRP A 147 -9.11 -5.12 -5.54
CA TRP A 147 -8.82 -3.71 -5.72
C TRP A 147 -8.95 -3.32 -7.20
N GLU A 148 -9.53 -2.15 -7.41
CA GLU A 148 -9.64 -1.46 -8.69
C GLU A 148 -9.19 -0.02 -8.43
N ILE A 149 -8.65 0.65 -9.46
CA ILE A 149 -8.20 2.03 -9.35
C ILE A 149 -9.42 2.90 -8.94
N PRO A 150 -9.34 3.66 -7.83
CA PRO A 150 -10.43 4.53 -7.41
C PRO A 150 -10.76 5.58 -8.47
N ILE A 151 -12.05 5.85 -8.67
CA ILE A 151 -12.51 6.98 -9.48
C ILE A 151 -12.32 8.25 -8.65
N VAL A 152 -11.28 9.03 -8.97
CA VAL A 152 -11.10 10.36 -8.38
C VAL A 152 -12.20 11.25 -8.93
N LYS A 153 -13.10 11.73 -8.05
CA LYS A 153 -14.03 12.79 -8.44
C LYS A 153 -13.22 14.08 -8.53
N GLU A 154 -13.07 14.63 -9.73
CA GLU A 154 -12.60 16.00 -9.88
C GLU A 154 -13.59 16.91 -9.15
N GLU A 155 -13.16 17.52 -8.05
CA GLU A 155 -13.89 18.65 -7.49
C GLU A 155 -13.80 19.79 -8.49
N LYS A 156 -14.93 20.08 -9.14
CA LYS A 156 -15.11 21.32 -9.91
C LYS A 156 -14.93 22.50 -8.95
N ASN A 157 -13.90 23.29 -9.19
CA ASN A 157 -13.80 24.66 -8.70
C ASN A 157 -15.07 25.46 -9.02
#